data_AF-A0A1L8V496-F1
#
_entry.id   AF-A0A1L8V496-F1
#
_cell.length_a   1.000
_cell.length_b   1.000
_cell.length_c   1.000
_cell.angle_alpha   90.00
_cell.angle_beta   90.00
_cell.angle_gamma   90.00
#
_symmetry.space_group_name_H-M   'P 1'
#
loop_
_entity.id
_entity.type
_entity.pdbx_description
1 polymer ?
#
loop_
_entity_poly.entity_id
_entity_poly.type
_entity_poly.pdbx_seq_one_letter_code
_entity_poly.pdbx_strand_id
1 'polypeptide(L)' 'MKNELSSLDRYLTNQKTDCSTEIKAFDWQGEPLYSGETVYSIDNEYVRENDLKAFIESSVGKPVEI' A
#
# COMPACT_ATOMS: atom_id res chain seq x y z
N MET A 1 -41.62 -9.11 -10.76
CA MET A 1 -41.15 -7.78 -11.19
C MET A 1 -39.64 -7.76 -11.05
N LYS A 2 -38.91 -7.55 -12.15
CA LYS A 2 -37.44 -7.45 -12.11
C LYS A 2 -37.11 -6.02 -11.66
N ASN A 3 -36.46 -5.88 -10.51
CA ASN A 3 -35.99 -4.59 -10.02
C ASN A 3 -34.81 -4.17 -10.89
N GLU A 4 -35.05 -3.31 -11.86
CA GLU A 4 -34.00 -2.67 -12.63
C GLU A 4 -33.41 -1.55 -11.77
N LEU A 5 -32.13 -1.69 -11.38
CA LEU A 5 -31.42 -0.64 -10.65
C LEU A 5 -31.38 0.63 -11.51
N SER A 6 -31.57 1.79 -10.88
CA SER A 6 -31.51 3.05 -11.62
C SER A 6 -30.10 3.25 -12.20
N SER A 7 -30.00 3.97 -13.32
CA SER A 7 -28.70 4.27 -13.94
C SER A 7 -27.74 5.00 -12.99
N LEU A 8 -28.28 5.73 -12.01
CA LEU A 8 -27.51 6.41 -10.97
C LEU A 8 -26.98 5.42 -9.93
N ASP A 9 -27.79 4.44 -9.52
CA ASP A 9 -27.34 3.38 -8.61
C ASP A 9 -26.24 2.54 -9.24
N ARG A 10 -26.34 2.25 -10.55
CA ARG A 10 -25.30 1.54 -11.29
C ARG A 10 -24.02 2.36 -11.39
N TYR A 11 -24.12 3.68 -11.62
CA TYR A 11 -22.97 4.58 -11.68
C TYR A 11 -22.25 4.68 -10.32
N LEU A 12 -22.99 4.85 -9.23
CA LEU A 12 -22.45 4.88 -7.88
C LEU A 12 -21.86 3.54 -7.46
N THR A 13 -22.46 2.42 -7.87
CA THR A 13 -21.93 1.08 -7.62
C THR A 13 -20.59 0.88 -8.33
N ASN A 14 -20.49 1.30 -9.60
CA ASN A 14 -19.27 1.23 -10.39
C ASN A 14 -18.17 2.16 -9.84
N GLN A 15 -18.52 3.37 -9.37
CA GLN A 15 -17.53 4.25 -8.71
C GLN A 15 -17.05 3.71 -7.36
N LYS A 16 -17.91 3.01 -6.60
CA LYS A 16 -17.50 2.35 -5.35
C LYS A 16 -16.59 1.14 -5.56
N THR A 17 -16.57 0.56 -6.76
CA THR A 17 -15.72 -0.61 -7.07
C THR A 17 -14.31 -0.24 -7.56
N ASP A 18 -14.04 1.05 -7.83
CA ASP A 18 -12.72 1.53 -8.27
C ASP A 18 -11.80 1.96 -7.12
N CYS A 19 -12.22 1.83 -5.86
CA CYS A 19 -11.45 2.33 -4.72
C CYS A 19 -10.93 1.18 -3.83
N SER A 20 -9.60 1.02 -3.85
CA SER A 20 -8.76 0.51 -2.76
C SER A 20 -8.40 -0.97 -2.65
N THR A 21 -8.74 -1.87 -3.60
CA THR A 21 -8.34 -3.29 -3.49
C THR A 21 -7.24 -3.73 -4.45
N GLU A 22 -6.84 -2.88 -5.40
CA GLU A 22 -5.74 -3.20 -6.31
C GLU A 22 -4.40 -2.99 -5.60
N ILE A 23 -3.60 -4.05 -5.50
CA ILE A 23 -2.24 -4.00 -4.98
C ILE A 23 -1.37 -3.22 -5.96
N LYS A 24 -0.74 -2.13 -5.50
CA LYS A 24 0.15 -1.29 -6.31
C LYS A 24 1.62 -1.65 -6.16
N ALA A 25 2.03 -2.09 -4.98
CA ALA A 25 3.40 -2.52 -4.68
C ALA A 25 3.39 -3.44 -3.46
N PHE A 26 4.59 -3.84 -3.03
CA PHE A 26 4.83 -4.52 -1.76
C PHE A 26 5.86 -3.72 -0.97
N ASP A 27 5.75 -3.72 0.35
CA ASP A 27 6.73 -3.11 1.24
C ASP A 27 7.93 -4.04 1.50
N TRP A 28 8.89 -3.56 2.29
CA TRP A 28 10.12 -4.28 2.64
C TRP A 28 9.90 -5.60 3.41
N GLN A 29 8.69 -5.84 3.93
CA GLN A 29 8.29 -7.10 4.58
C GLN A 29 7.50 -8.01 3.63
N GLY A 30 7.18 -7.54 2.42
CA GLY A 30 6.35 -8.24 1.45
C GLY A 30 4.85 -8.00 1.62
N GLU A 31 4.44 -7.03 2.45
CA GLU A 31 3.04 -6.70 2.65
C GLU A 31 2.52 -5.79 1.52
N PRO A 32 1.29 -6.03 1.03
CA PRO A 32 0.74 -5.26 -0.08
C PRO A 32 0.55 -3.78 0.29
N LEU A 33 0.76 -2.92 -0.71
CA LEU A 33 0.52 -1.48 -0.64
C LEU A 33 -0.61 -1.10 -1.60
N TYR A 34 -1.51 -0.25 -1.11
CA TYR A 34 -2.68 0.24 -1.83
C TYR A 34 -2.56 1.74 -2.14
N SER A 35 -3.36 2.20 -3.10
CA SER A 35 -3.38 3.63 -3.47
C SER A 35 -3.80 4.50 -2.30
N GLY A 36 -3.01 5.54 -2.01
CA GLY A 36 -3.26 6.49 -0.92
C GLY A 36 -2.50 6.18 0.37
N GLU A 37 -1.78 5.05 0.46
CA GLU A 37 -0.86 4.81 1.57
C GLU A 37 0.38 5.70 1.49
N THR A 38 0.83 6.19 2.64
CA THR A 38 2.06 6.98 2.78
C THR A 38 3.19 6.07 3.23
N VAL A 39 4.29 6.06 2.47
CA VAL A 39 5.50 5.28 2.73
C VAL A 39 6.75 6.09 2.42
N TYR A 40 7.87 5.71 3.03
CA TYR A 40 9.20 6.14 2.63
C TYR A 40 9.71 5.23 1.49
N SER A 41 10.47 5.80 0.55
CA SER A 41 11.22 5.03 -0.45
C SER A 41 12.70 5.12 -0.13
N ILE A 42 13.33 4.00 0.26
CA ILE A 42 14.71 3.92 0.72
C ILE A 42 15.36 2.70 0.07
N ASP A 43 16.49 2.87 -0.63
CA ASP A 43 17.23 1.78 -1.28
C ASP A 43 16.37 0.82 -2.14
N ASN A 44 15.40 1.38 -2.87
CA ASN A 44 14.39 0.66 -3.68
C ASN A 44 13.34 -0.14 -2.89
N GLU A 45 13.31 -0.01 -1.56
CA GLU A 45 12.28 -0.57 -0.70
C GLU A 45 11.23 0.48 -0.34
N TYR A 46 10.01 0.03 -0.11
CA TYR A 46 8.95 0.85 0.49
C TYR A 46 8.82 0.52 1.98
N VAL A 47 8.86 1.55 2.83
CA VAL A 47 8.89 1.39 4.29
C VAL A 47 7.82 2.24 4.93
N ARG A 48 6.92 1.63 5.70
CA ARG A 48 5.92 2.36 6.49
C ARG A 48 6.58 3.05 7.67
N GLU A 49 5.99 4.15 8.12
CA GLU A 49 6.57 4.96 9.21
C GLU A 49 6.82 4.14 10.49
N ASN A 50 5.91 3.23 10.83
CA ASN A 50 6.04 2.38 12.01
C ASN A 50 7.19 1.38 11.91
N ASP A 51 7.63 1.05 10.70
CA ASP A 51 8.70 0.08 10.44
C ASP A 51 10.05 0.73 10.16
N LEU A 52 10.09 2.07 10.02
CA LEU A 52 11.28 2.81 9.64
C LEU A 52 12.47 2.51 10.56
N LYS A 53 12.23 2.43 11.86
CA LYS A 53 13.29 2.10 12.83
C LYS A 53 13.86 0.70 12.58
N ALA A 54 12.98 -0.30 12.43
CA ALA A 54 13.39 -1.69 12.20
C ALA A 54 14.12 -1.87 10.88
N PHE A 55 13.67 -1.16 9.83
CA PHE A 55 14.33 -1.15 8.53
C PHE A 55 15.75 -0.55 8.59
N ILE A 56 15.93 0.58 9.29
CA ILE A 56 17.26 1.17 9.46
C ILE A 56 18.17 0.24 10.26
N GLU A 57 17.68 -0.34 11.37
CA GLU A 57 18.46 -1.28 12.18
C GLU A 57 18.83 -2.57 11.41
N SER A 58 18.02 -3.02 10.45
CA SER A 58 18.33 -4.16 9.60
C SER A 58 19.30 -3.82 8.45
N SER A 59 19.25 -2.59 7.96
CA SER A 59 20.06 -2.09 6.83
C SER A 59 21.44 -1.59 7.25
N VAL A 60 21.58 -1.11 8.49
CA VAL A 60 22.87 -0.67 9.03
C VAL A 60 23.70 -1.92 9.31
N GLY A 61 24.69 -2.16 8.46
CA GLY A 61 25.69 -3.20 8.69
C GLY A 61 26.34 -3.07 10.07
N LYS A 62 26.88 -4.18 10.60
CA LYS A 62 27.62 -4.14 11.87
C LYS A 62 28.75 -3.12 11.77
N PRO A 63 29.02 -2.34 12.83
CA PRO A 63 30.19 -1.47 12.87
C PRO A 63 31.44 -2.27 12.50
N VAL A 64 32.23 -1.76 11.56
CA VAL A 64 33.55 -2.32 11.27
C VAL A 64 34.45 -1.89 12.42
N GLU A 65 34.94 -2.84 13.21
CA GLU A 65 36.02 -2.57 14.17
C GLU A 65 37.27 -2.20 13.38
N ILE A 66 37.74 -0.96 13.54
CA ILE A 66 38.99 -0.42 12.99
C ILE A 66 40.08 -0.37 14.06
#